data_AF-A0A7X9PPK9-F1
#
_entry.id   AF-A0A7X9PPK9-F1
#
_cell.length_a   1.000
_cell.length_b   1.000
_cell.length_c   1.000
_cell.angle_alpha   90.00
_cell.angle_beta   90.00
_cell.angle_gamma   90.00
#
_symmetry.space_group_name_H-M   'P 1'
#
loop_
_entity.id
_entity.type
_entity.pdbx_description
1 polymer ?
#
loop_
_entity_poly.entity_id
_entity_poly.type
_entity_poly.pdbx_seq_one_letter_code
_entity_poly.pdbx_strand_id
1 'polypeptide(L)'
;MKETGGKTIFKKFRKKTDVKSGSKTRKRTLRSKPVKHVLSPAMIIAIRYFLVICFAVIVLFGGLLIHYSMSPVDDKNATVILDIPTGSSFLKVTNILDEAGLVKNKFLFNLLAVVKKATRVIRAGEYEFNTSMTPSAILRKLVRGDIKKYRVTIPEDFNVRDIARRLDDYRLIDKKTFLELARDKKFLASMGIEADSIEGYLFPDTYNFHRSMSTR
;
A
#
# COMPACT_ATOMS: atom_id res chain seq x y z
N MET A 1 97.12 8.57 -1.51
CA MET A 1 96.59 9.93 -1.35
C MET A 1 96.93 10.37 0.06
N LYS A 2 98.15 10.89 0.28
CA LYS A 2 98.51 12.32 0.33
C LYS A 2 97.59 13.10 1.30
N GLU A 3 98.09 13.46 2.49
CA GLU A 3 98.77 14.74 2.79
C GLU A 3 97.76 15.91 2.73
N THR A 4 97.65 16.89 3.63
CA THR A 4 98.56 17.43 4.66
C THR A 4 97.77 18.46 5.49
N GLY A 5 98.21 18.68 6.73
CA GLY A 5 98.27 20.03 7.32
C GLY A 5 96.99 20.55 8.00
N GLY A 6 97.06 21.15 9.19
CA GLY A 6 98.20 21.48 10.02
C GLY A 6 97.83 22.60 11.01
N LYS A 7 98.60 22.62 12.10
CA LYS A 7 99.04 23.79 12.87
C LYS A 7 98.02 24.55 13.73
N THR A 8 97.94 24.09 14.97
CA THR A 8 98.44 24.74 16.19
C THR A 8 98.60 26.28 16.27
N ILE A 9 98.12 26.81 17.41
CA ILE A 9 98.50 28.02 18.19
C ILE A 9 98.19 29.39 17.58
N PHE A 10 97.28 30.17 18.18
CA PHE A 10 97.63 31.32 19.04
C PHE A 10 96.41 32.04 19.61
N LYS A 11 96.60 32.43 20.87
CA LYS A 11 95.66 33.07 21.78
C LYS A 11 95.89 34.60 21.71
N LYS A 12 94.85 35.39 21.46
CA LYS A 12 94.79 36.81 21.87
C LYS A 12 93.34 37.34 21.75
N PHE A 13 92.73 37.70 22.89
CA PHE A 13 92.25 39.05 23.27
C PHE A 13 91.50 39.79 22.14
N ARG A 14 90.28 40.31 22.35
CA ARG A 14 90.00 41.39 23.29
C ARG A 14 88.49 41.77 23.26
N LYS A 15 87.92 41.97 24.45
CA LYS A 15 86.87 42.92 24.91
C LYS A 15 85.54 43.16 24.14
N LYS A 16 84.47 43.12 24.97
CA LYS A 16 83.33 44.07 25.14
C LYS A 16 82.46 44.35 23.89
N THR A 17 81.13 44.44 23.93
CA THR A 17 80.11 44.62 24.98
C THR A 17 78.75 44.43 24.30
N ASP A 18 77.76 43.99 25.10
CA ASP A 18 76.31 44.24 25.00
C ASP A 18 75.56 43.90 23.70
N VAL A 19 74.58 42.99 23.79
CA VAL A 19 73.15 43.23 23.51
C VAL A 19 72.32 42.09 24.10
N LYS A 20 71.26 42.47 24.84
CA LYS A 20 70.18 41.64 25.40
C LYS A 20 69.44 40.83 24.33
N SER A 21 68.92 39.65 24.73
CA SER A 21 67.64 39.02 24.35
C SER A 21 67.85 37.49 24.31
N GLY A 22 67.24 36.65 25.14
CA GLY A 22 65.85 36.67 25.57
C GLY A 22 65.05 35.63 24.78
N SER A 23 65.14 34.34 25.09
CA SER A 23 64.07 33.40 24.76
C SER A 23 64.10 32.16 25.68
N LYS A 24 63.36 32.28 26.79
CA LYS A 24 62.93 31.11 27.58
C LYS A 24 61.99 30.28 26.71
N THR A 25 62.43 29.09 26.30
CA THR A 25 61.60 28.09 25.63
C THR A 25 60.52 27.59 26.57
N ARG A 26 59.38 28.29 26.61
CA ARG A 26 58.15 27.84 27.28
C ARG A 26 57.58 26.69 26.46
N LYS A 27 57.59 25.47 27.02
CA LYS A 27 56.72 24.36 26.58
C LYS A 27 55.28 24.84 26.63
N ARG A 28 54.73 25.24 25.47
CA ARG A 28 53.30 25.50 25.27
C ARG A 28 52.63 24.14 25.18
N THR A 29 52.04 23.70 26.28
CA THR A 29 51.05 22.63 26.25
C THR A 29 49.91 23.10 25.34
N LEU A 30 49.76 22.47 24.17
CA LEU A 30 48.59 22.64 23.31
C LEU A 30 47.41 22.00 24.03
N ARG A 31 46.78 22.79 24.90
CA ARG A 31 45.51 22.44 25.55
C ARG A 31 44.45 22.49 24.44
N SER A 32 44.17 21.35 23.81
CA SER A 32 43.01 21.21 22.93
C SER A 32 41.78 21.64 23.72
N LYS A 33 41.09 22.68 23.25
CA LYS A 33 39.78 23.03 23.80
C LYS A 33 38.91 21.80 23.59
N PRO A 34 38.25 21.26 24.63
CA PRO A 34 37.26 20.23 24.39
C PRO A 34 36.21 20.84 23.47
N VAL A 35 36.06 20.29 22.27
CA VAL A 35 34.94 20.63 21.38
C VAL A 35 33.71 20.07 22.09
N LYS A 36 33.09 20.91 22.93
CA LYS A 36 31.88 20.56 23.64
C LYS A 36 30.76 20.53 22.59
N HIS A 37 30.59 19.39 21.92
CA HIS A 37 29.40 19.07 21.10
C HIS A 37 28.17 18.85 21.99
N VAL A 38 27.97 19.67 23.02
CA VAL A 38 26.72 19.71 23.78
C VAL A 38 25.83 20.68 23.03
N LEU A 39 24.73 20.15 22.47
CA LEU A 39 23.65 20.96 21.91
C LEU A 39 23.36 22.10 22.89
N SER A 40 23.36 23.34 22.38
CA SER A 40 23.10 24.50 23.23
C SER A 40 21.70 24.35 23.88
N PRO A 41 21.47 24.87 25.11
CA PRO A 41 20.16 24.79 25.75
C PRO A 41 19.03 25.34 24.86
N ALA A 42 19.33 26.36 24.04
CA ALA A 42 18.41 26.90 23.03
C ALA A 42 18.08 25.89 21.93
N MET A 43 19.04 25.06 21.51
CA MET A 43 18.83 23.98 20.54
C MET A 43 17.94 22.87 21.11
N ILE A 44 18.07 22.54 22.40
CA ILE A 44 17.19 21.56 23.07
C ILE A 44 15.75 22.10 23.15
N ILE A 45 15.57 23.38 23.49
CA ILE A 45 14.26 24.04 23.51
C ILE A 45 13.64 24.06 22.11
N ALA A 46 14.42 24.39 21.08
CA ALA A 46 13.98 24.38 19.69
C ALA A 46 13.57 22.97 19.24
N ILE A 47 14.36 21.93 19.55
CA ILE A 47 14.03 20.53 19.27
C ILE A 47 12.73 20.13 19.99
N ARG A 48 12.55 20.54 21.25
CA ARG A 48 11.33 20.24 22.01
C ARG A 48 10.09 20.88 21.38
N TYR A 49 10.15 22.15 20.99
CA TYR A 49 9.05 22.81 20.29
C TYR A 49 8.78 22.18 18.93
N PHE A 50 9.83 21.83 18.18
CA PHE A 50 9.70 21.11 16.91
C PHE A 50 8.98 19.77 17.09
N LEU A 51 9.34 18.97 18.11
CA LEU A 51 8.67 17.71 18.42
C LEU A 51 7.19 17.91 18.83
N VAL A 52 6.89 18.93 19.63
CA VAL A 52 5.51 19.25 20.03
C VAL A 52 4.67 19.67 18.80
N ILE A 53 5.22 20.48 17.91
CA ILE A 53 4.55 20.88 16.66
C ILE A 53 4.33 19.66 15.77
N CYS A 54 5.34 18.82 15.57
CA CYS A 54 5.21 17.57 14.80
C CYS A 54 4.13 16.66 15.39
N PHE A 55 4.09 16.52 16.72
CA PHE A 55 3.06 15.73 17.38
C PHE A 55 1.65 16.33 17.19
N ALA A 56 1.50 17.64 17.37
CA ALA A 56 0.21 18.33 17.15
C ALA A 56 -0.28 18.18 15.70
N VAL A 57 0.62 18.27 14.72
CA VAL A 57 0.31 18.03 13.30
C VAL A 57 -0.15 16.59 13.09
N ILE A 58 0.53 15.60 13.67
CA ILE A 58 0.13 14.18 13.56
C ILE A 58 -1.26 13.95 14.16
N VAL A 59 -1.55 14.52 15.33
CA VAL A 59 -2.86 14.40 15.98
C VAL A 59 -3.96 15.04 15.13
N LEU A 60 -3.73 16.24 14.60
CA LEU A 60 -4.66 16.93 13.71
C LEU A 60 -4.93 16.12 12.44
N PHE A 61 -3.87 15.63 11.78
CA PHE A 61 -3.99 14.81 10.57
C PHE A 61 -4.69 13.48 10.85
N GLY A 62 -4.40 12.85 12.00
CA GLY A 62 -5.09 11.65 12.46
C GLY A 62 -6.58 11.89 12.68
N GLY A 63 -6.95 13.00 13.32
CA GLY A 63 -8.34 13.40 13.50
C GLY A 63 -9.08 13.61 12.19
N LEU A 64 -8.47 14.31 11.23
CA LEU A 64 -9.02 14.51 9.88
C LEU A 64 -9.23 13.18 9.14
N LEU A 65 -8.28 12.26 9.25
CA LEU A 65 -8.37 10.95 8.60
C LEU A 65 -9.49 10.09 9.22
N ILE A 66 -9.65 10.13 10.55
CA ILE A 66 -10.73 9.42 11.25
C ILE A 66 -12.09 10.02 10.85
N HIS A 67 -12.20 11.35 10.83
CA HIS A 67 -13.42 12.03 10.41
C HIS A 67 -13.80 11.62 8.98
N TYR A 68 -12.87 11.75 8.03
CA TYR A 68 -13.08 11.32 6.64
C TYR A 68 -13.49 9.85 6.53
N SER A 69 -12.85 8.98 7.31
CA SER A 69 -13.13 7.54 7.31
C SER A 69 -14.55 7.19 7.80
N MET A 70 -15.18 8.05 8.59
CA MET A 70 -16.49 7.81 9.22
C MET A 70 -17.61 8.63 8.57
N SER A 71 -17.28 9.66 7.80
CA SER A 71 -18.27 10.42 7.02
C SER A 71 -18.76 9.60 5.82
N PRO A 72 -20.08 9.52 5.59
CA PRO A 72 -20.65 8.97 4.36
C PRO A 72 -20.12 9.69 3.11
N VAL A 73 -20.08 8.98 1.98
CA VAL A 73 -19.67 9.58 0.71
C VAL A 73 -20.75 10.52 0.19
N ASP A 74 -22.02 10.14 0.25
CA ASP A 74 -23.18 10.99 -0.03
C ASP A 74 -24.33 10.56 0.91
N ASP A 75 -25.21 11.49 1.27
CA ASP A 75 -26.42 11.18 2.05
C ASP A 75 -27.48 10.49 1.19
N LYS A 76 -27.32 10.54 -0.13
CA LYS A 76 -28.13 9.78 -1.08
C LYS A 76 -27.83 8.28 -0.91
N ASN A 77 -28.86 7.46 -0.86
CA ASN A 77 -28.76 5.99 -0.83
C ASN A 77 -28.77 5.41 -2.25
N ALA A 78 -27.87 5.87 -3.12
CA ALA A 78 -27.78 5.37 -4.48
C ALA A 78 -26.90 4.11 -4.54
N THR A 79 -27.42 3.06 -5.17
CA THR A 79 -26.68 1.82 -5.43
C THR A 79 -25.82 1.98 -6.68
N VAL A 80 -24.52 1.69 -6.55
CA VAL A 80 -23.53 1.75 -7.63
C VAL A 80 -22.91 0.36 -7.79
N ILE A 81 -23.00 -0.22 -8.99
CA ILE A 81 -22.37 -1.50 -9.32
C ILE A 81 -21.07 -1.20 -10.07
N LEU A 82 -19.97 -1.77 -9.60
CA LEU A 82 -18.65 -1.61 -10.21
C LEU A 82 -17.96 -2.95 -10.38
N ASP A 83 -17.39 -3.17 -11.55
CA ASP A 83 -16.49 -4.28 -11.80
C ASP A 83 -15.04 -3.87 -11.54
N ILE A 84 -14.35 -4.65 -10.70
CA ILE A 84 -12.93 -4.47 -10.41
C ILE A 84 -12.13 -5.52 -11.18
N PRO A 85 -11.39 -5.12 -12.24
CA PRO A 85 -10.68 -6.07 -13.07
C PRO A 85 -9.59 -6.84 -12.31
N THR A 86 -9.40 -8.11 -12.68
CA THR A 86 -8.33 -8.96 -12.15
C THR A 86 -6.94 -8.33 -12.37
N GLY A 87 -6.10 -8.38 -11.33
CA GLY A 87 -4.75 -7.79 -11.37
C GLY A 87 -4.71 -6.26 -11.25
N SER A 88 -5.84 -5.60 -10.98
CA SER A 88 -5.85 -4.14 -10.77
C SER A 88 -5.05 -3.75 -9.52
N SER A 89 -4.18 -2.74 -9.67
CA SER A 89 -3.47 -2.15 -8.54
C SER A 89 -4.42 -1.34 -7.66
N PHE A 90 -4.07 -1.14 -6.38
CA PHE A 90 -4.86 -0.32 -5.45
C PHE A 90 -5.13 1.10 -5.99
N LEU A 91 -4.14 1.70 -6.67
CA LEU A 91 -4.25 3.00 -7.33
C LEU A 91 -5.30 2.98 -8.45
N LYS A 92 -5.30 1.94 -9.29
CA LYS A 92 -6.30 1.78 -10.35
C LYS A 92 -7.70 1.62 -9.77
N VAL A 93 -7.86 0.81 -8.73
CA VAL A 93 -9.14 0.64 -8.02
C VAL A 93 -9.63 1.95 -7.42
N THR A 94 -8.73 2.73 -6.81
CA THR A 94 -9.08 4.03 -6.24
C THR A 94 -9.54 5.02 -7.31
N ASN A 95 -8.95 4.99 -8.51
CA ASN A 95 -9.43 5.80 -9.63
C ASN A 95 -10.82 5.38 -10.09
N ILE A 96 -11.07 4.07 -10.24
CA ILE A 96 -12.39 3.55 -10.61
C ILE A 96 -13.45 3.98 -9.58
N LEU A 97 -13.15 3.91 -8.29
CA LEU A 97 -14.07 4.33 -7.23
C LEU A 97 -14.36 5.84 -7.25
N ASP A 98 -13.34 6.66 -7.54
CA ASP A 98 -13.48 8.11 -7.62
C ASP A 98 -14.31 8.54 -8.84
N GLU A 99 -14.06 7.94 -10.00
CA GLU A 99 -14.85 8.15 -11.22
C GLU A 99 -16.32 7.77 -11.02
N ALA A 100 -16.58 6.77 -10.17
CA ALA A 100 -17.91 6.34 -9.78
C ALA A 100 -18.54 7.18 -8.64
N GLY A 101 -17.85 8.20 -8.14
CA GLY A 101 -18.33 9.06 -7.06
C GLY A 101 -18.35 8.41 -5.68
N LEU A 102 -17.72 7.24 -5.50
CA LEU A 102 -17.63 6.51 -4.24
C LEU A 102 -16.44 6.94 -3.37
N VAL A 103 -15.52 7.72 -3.91
CA VAL A 103 -14.38 8.31 -3.17
C VAL A 103 -14.30 9.78 -3.54
N LYS A 104 -14.38 10.66 -2.52
CA LYS A 104 -14.22 12.12 -2.73
C LYS A 104 -12.77 12.58 -2.74
N ASN A 105 -11.91 11.88 -2.02
CA ASN A 105 -10.50 12.25 -1.88
C ASN A 105 -9.60 11.02 -1.99
N LYS A 106 -8.97 10.86 -3.16
CA LYS A 106 -8.05 9.76 -3.46
C LYS A 106 -6.89 9.69 -2.45
N PHE A 107 -6.33 10.83 -2.07
CA PHE A 107 -5.17 10.87 -1.17
C PHE A 107 -5.53 10.31 0.21
N LEU A 108 -6.64 10.77 0.81
CA LEU A 108 -7.10 10.28 2.09
C LEU A 108 -7.53 8.81 2.04
N PHE A 109 -8.13 8.36 0.93
CA PHE A 109 -8.50 6.95 0.75
C PHE A 109 -7.26 6.04 0.64
N ASN A 110 -6.26 6.46 -0.14
CA ASN A 110 -4.98 5.75 -0.25
C ASN A 110 -4.27 5.69 1.11
N LEU A 111 -4.21 6.80 1.85
CA LEU A 111 -3.61 6.86 3.17
C LEU A 111 -4.35 5.93 4.15
N LEU A 112 -5.69 5.95 4.14
CA LEU A 112 -6.52 5.04 4.94
C LEU A 112 -6.17 3.58 4.64
N ALA A 113 -6.02 3.22 3.36
CA ALA A 113 -5.66 1.87 2.96
C ALA A 113 -4.26 1.46 3.40
N VAL A 114 -3.28 2.36 3.34
CA VAL A 114 -1.92 2.12 3.85
C VAL A 114 -1.94 1.90 5.37
N VAL A 115 -2.61 2.78 6.12
CA VAL A 115 -2.75 2.69 7.58
C VAL A 115 -3.44 1.39 8.00
N LYS A 116 -4.47 0.97 7.25
CA LYS A 116 -5.20 -0.29 7.46
C LYS A 116 -4.51 -1.52 6.87
N LYS A 117 -3.32 -1.37 6.26
CA LYS A 117 -2.57 -2.43 5.55
C LYS A 117 -3.41 -3.17 4.49
N ALA A 118 -4.35 -2.47 3.89
CA ALA A 118 -5.33 -3.02 2.93
C ALA A 118 -4.86 -2.98 1.47
N THR A 119 -3.73 -2.33 1.18
CA THR A 119 -3.26 -2.06 -0.19
C THR A 119 -2.89 -3.29 -1.01
N ARG A 120 -2.61 -4.43 -0.37
CA ARG A 120 -2.21 -5.69 -1.04
C ARG A 120 -3.33 -6.75 -1.13
N VAL A 121 -4.52 -6.46 -0.62
CA VAL A 121 -5.57 -7.49 -0.40
C VAL A 121 -6.89 -7.12 -1.07
N ILE A 122 -6.86 -6.44 -2.23
CA ILE A 122 -8.12 -6.22 -2.97
C ILE A 122 -8.43 -7.45 -3.81
N ARG A 123 -9.65 -7.96 -3.67
CA ARG A 123 -10.16 -9.02 -4.55
C ARG A 123 -10.82 -8.42 -5.79
N ALA A 124 -10.60 -9.05 -6.93
CA ALA A 124 -11.26 -8.69 -8.18
C ALA A 124 -12.70 -9.21 -8.22
N GLY A 125 -13.53 -8.58 -9.03
CA GLY A 125 -14.92 -8.96 -9.28
C GLY A 125 -15.89 -7.78 -9.21
N GLU A 126 -17.16 -8.10 -9.45
CA GLU A 126 -18.26 -7.14 -9.41
C GLU A 126 -18.67 -6.86 -7.96
N TYR A 127 -18.74 -5.59 -7.58
CA TYR A 127 -19.16 -5.13 -6.26
C TYR A 127 -20.39 -4.25 -6.36
N GLU A 128 -21.26 -4.37 -5.36
CA GLU A 128 -22.37 -3.45 -5.15
C GLU A 128 -22.07 -2.54 -3.96
N PHE A 129 -21.94 -1.25 -4.24
CA PHE A 129 -21.71 -0.20 -3.26
C PHE A 129 -22.96 0.66 -3.10
N ASN A 130 -23.06 1.32 -1.95
CA ASN A 130 -24.04 2.38 -1.72
C ASN A 130 -23.27 3.68 -1.43
N THR A 131 -23.70 4.80 -2.00
CA THR A 131 -23.09 6.11 -1.76
C THR A 131 -23.18 6.56 -0.30
N SER A 132 -24.08 6.01 0.52
CA SER A 132 -24.10 6.24 1.97
C SER A 132 -23.03 5.47 2.76
N MET A 133 -22.29 4.57 2.09
CA MET A 133 -21.18 3.87 2.74
C MET A 133 -20.04 4.82 3.09
N THR A 134 -19.41 4.58 4.23
CA THR A 134 -18.19 5.30 4.60
C THR A 134 -16.98 4.78 3.82
N PRO A 135 -15.93 5.60 3.60
CA PRO A 135 -14.70 5.14 2.96
C PRO A 135 -14.09 3.90 3.63
N SER A 136 -14.18 3.81 4.96
CA SER A 136 -13.75 2.62 5.69
C SER A 136 -14.59 1.39 5.38
N ALA A 137 -15.91 1.54 5.20
CA ALA A 137 -16.79 0.43 4.82
C ALA A 137 -16.50 -0.07 3.40
N ILE A 138 -16.30 0.86 2.45
CA ILE A 138 -15.91 0.54 1.07
C ILE A 138 -14.59 -0.25 1.06
N LEU A 139 -13.57 0.25 1.78
CA LEU A 139 -12.27 -0.41 1.88
C LEU A 139 -12.40 -1.81 2.49
N ARG A 140 -13.17 -1.97 3.56
CA ARG A 140 -13.42 -3.29 4.17
C ARG A 140 -14.10 -4.25 3.20
N LYS A 141 -15.09 -3.78 2.43
CA LYS A 141 -15.81 -4.58 1.44
C LYS A 141 -14.86 -5.11 0.35
N LEU A 142 -13.97 -4.25 -0.14
CA LEU A 142 -12.92 -4.63 -1.10
C LEU A 142 -11.91 -5.64 -0.55
N VAL A 143 -11.49 -5.47 0.72
CA VAL A 143 -10.52 -6.36 1.36
C VAL A 143 -11.11 -7.74 1.66
N ARG A 144 -12.36 -7.77 2.14
CA ARG A 144 -13.09 -9.03 2.37
C ARG A 144 -13.42 -9.74 1.07
N GLY A 145 -13.56 -8.99 -0.02
CA GLY A 145 -14.06 -9.49 -1.29
C GLY A 145 -15.54 -9.85 -1.21
N ASP A 146 -16.34 -8.98 -0.60
CA ASP A 146 -17.81 -9.08 -0.62
C ASP A 146 -18.34 -8.66 -1.99
N ILE A 147 -17.97 -9.45 -2.99
CA ILE A 147 -18.45 -9.34 -4.37
C ILE A 147 -19.96 -9.61 -4.42
N LYS A 148 -20.62 -8.96 -5.37
CA LYS A 148 -22.05 -9.11 -5.64
C LYS A 148 -22.36 -10.57 -5.95
N LYS A 149 -23.30 -11.13 -5.19
CA LYS A 149 -23.79 -12.50 -5.35
C LYS A 149 -25.17 -12.48 -5.97
N TYR A 150 -25.35 -13.27 -7.01
CA TYR A 150 -26.61 -13.53 -7.68
C TYR A 150 -27.17 -14.83 -7.11
N ARG A 151 -28.28 -14.70 -6.37
CA ARG A 151 -28.99 -15.84 -5.84
C ARG A 151 -29.93 -16.37 -6.91
N VAL A 152 -29.67 -17.57 -7.41
CA VAL A 152 -30.44 -18.21 -8.48
C VAL A 152 -31.01 -19.51 -7.95
N THR A 153 -32.34 -19.59 -7.91
CA THR A 153 -33.07 -20.80 -7.56
C THR A 153 -33.32 -21.64 -8.80
N ILE A 154 -32.99 -22.93 -8.70
CA ILE A 154 -33.26 -23.97 -9.69
C ILE A 154 -34.28 -24.94 -9.08
N PRO A 155 -35.56 -24.83 -9.44
CA PRO A 155 -36.60 -25.78 -9.02
C PRO A 155 -36.40 -27.20 -9.58
N GLU A 156 -37.08 -28.20 -9.00
CA GLU A 156 -36.97 -29.61 -9.43
C GLU A 156 -37.54 -29.88 -10.83
N ASP A 157 -38.49 -29.07 -11.29
CA ASP A 157 -39.14 -29.22 -12.60
C ASP A 157 -38.34 -28.58 -13.75
N PHE A 158 -37.16 -28.01 -13.47
CA PHE A 158 -36.33 -27.34 -14.46
C PHE A 158 -35.52 -28.35 -15.27
N ASN A 159 -35.69 -28.33 -16.58
CA ASN A 159 -34.77 -28.99 -17.50
C ASN A 159 -33.52 -28.12 -17.77
N VAL A 160 -32.51 -28.70 -18.41
CA VAL A 160 -31.23 -28.01 -18.71
C VAL A 160 -31.42 -26.73 -19.53
N ARG A 161 -32.43 -26.64 -20.40
CA ARG A 161 -32.69 -25.42 -21.19
C ARG A 161 -33.30 -24.31 -20.35
N ASP A 162 -34.14 -24.65 -19.39
CA ASP A 162 -34.72 -23.69 -18.45
C ASP A 162 -33.68 -23.17 -17.47
N ILE A 163 -32.78 -24.04 -17.01
CA ILE A 163 -31.60 -23.65 -16.22
C ILE A 163 -30.71 -22.70 -17.03
N ALA A 164 -30.40 -23.05 -18.28
CA ALA A 164 -29.58 -22.22 -19.15
C ALA A 164 -30.21 -20.83 -19.38
N ARG A 165 -31.52 -20.77 -19.64
CA ARG A 165 -32.26 -19.50 -19.78
C ARG A 165 -32.20 -18.70 -18.47
N ARG A 166 -32.48 -19.34 -17.34
CA ARG A 166 -32.48 -18.69 -16.03
C ARG A 166 -31.13 -18.07 -15.70
N LEU A 167 -30.03 -18.77 -15.94
CA LEU A 167 -28.69 -18.26 -15.67
C LEU A 167 -28.29 -17.13 -16.66
N ASP A 168 -28.74 -17.21 -17.91
CA ASP A 168 -28.55 -16.19 -18.95
C ASP A 168 -29.36 -14.91 -18.67
N ASP A 169 -30.55 -15.00 -18.07
CA ASP A 169 -31.35 -13.84 -17.63
C ASP A 169 -30.59 -12.99 -16.59
N TYR A 170 -29.82 -13.64 -15.71
CA TYR A 170 -28.88 -12.98 -14.80
C TYR A 170 -27.56 -12.58 -15.47
N ARG A 171 -27.39 -12.90 -16.76
CA ARG A 171 -26.19 -12.73 -17.57
C ARG A 171 -24.97 -13.45 -16.97
N LEU A 172 -25.17 -14.57 -16.27
CA LEU A 172 -24.09 -15.29 -15.58
C LEU A 172 -23.32 -16.23 -16.51
N ILE A 173 -23.94 -16.63 -17.62
CA ILE A 173 -23.40 -17.53 -18.62
C ILE A 173 -23.80 -17.05 -20.01
N ASP A 174 -23.15 -17.57 -21.06
CA ASP A 174 -23.74 -17.60 -22.39
C ASP A 174 -24.58 -18.86 -22.54
N LYS A 175 -25.86 -18.68 -22.88
CA LYS A 175 -26.80 -19.80 -23.01
C LYS A 175 -26.36 -20.84 -24.05
N LYS A 176 -25.79 -20.41 -25.17
CA LYS A 176 -25.42 -21.32 -26.26
C LYS A 176 -24.22 -22.18 -25.84
N THR A 177 -23.17 -21.57 -25.32
CA THR A 177 -21.99 -22.26 -24.80
C THR A 177 -22.36 -23.26 -23.70
N PHE A 178 -23.26 -22.89 -22.79
CA PHE A 178 -23.71 -23.80 -21.73
C PHE A 178 -24.41 -25.04 -22.29
N LEU A 179 -25.31 -24.87 -23.26
CA LEU A 179 -26.03 -26.00 -23.88
C LEU A 179 -25.12 -26.90 -24.72
N GLU A 180 -24.06 -26.34 -25.32
CA GLU A 180 -23.01 -27.10 -26.00
C GLU A 180 -22.20 -27.93 -24.99
N LEU A 181 -21.70 -27.31 -23.91
CA LEU A 181 -20.98 -28.00 -22.84
C LEU A 181 -21.84 -29.09 -22.17
N ALA A 182 -23.13 -28.82 -21.96
CA ALA A 182 -24.07 -29.73 -21.35
C ALA A 182 -24.19 -31.08 -22.07
N ARG A 183 -23.74 -31.17 -23.34
CA ARG A 183 -23.74 -32.38 -24.18
C ARG A 183 -22.33 -32.79 -24.63
N ASP A 184 -21.30 -32.07 -24.22
CA ASP A 184 -19.92 -32.37 -24.60
C ASP A 184 -19.45 -33.66 -23.90
N LYS A 185 -19.20 -34.70 -24.68
CA LYS A 185 -18.80 -36.02 -24.16
C LYS A 185 -17.49 -36.00 -23.37
N LYS A 186 -16.52 -35.15 -23.73
CA LYS A 186 -15.26 -35.04 -22.99
C LYS A 186 -15.48 -34.37 -21.65
N PHE A 187 -16.31 -33.31 -21.62
CA PHE A 187 -16.68 -32.63 -20.39
C PHE A 187 -17.46 -33.56 -19.46
N LEU A 188 -18.48 -34.25 -19.96
CA LEU A 188 -19.26 -35.24 -19.20
C LEU A 188 -18.38 -36.35 -18.62
N ALA A 189 -17.49 -36.92 -19.43
CA ALA A 189 -16.54 -37.93 -18.98
C ALA A 189 -15.60 -37.40 -17.89
N SER A 190 -15.17 -36.13 -17.96
CA SER A 190 -14.34 -35.51 -16.92
C SER A 190 -15.03 -35.36 -15.56
N MET A 191 -16.37 -35.40 -15.55
CA MET A 191 -17.20 -35.37 -14.34
C MET A 191 -17.71 -36.76 -13.94
N GLY A 192 -17.32 -37.83 -14.65
CA GLY A 192 -17.81 -39.20 -14.40
C GLY A 192 -19.27 -39.41 -14.80
N ILE A 193 -19.82 -38.61 -15.72
CA ILE A 193 -21.20 -38.72 -16.20
C ILE A 193 -21.25 -39.61 -17.44
N GLU A 194 -21.84 -40.79 -17.30
CA GLU A 194 -22.07 -41.75 -18.38
C GLU A 194 -23.43 -41.54 -19.06
N ALA A 195 -23.69 -40.31 -19.53
CA ALA A 195 -24.94 -39.94 -20.18
C ALA A 195 -24.71 -39.12 -21.47
N ASP A 196 -25.78 -38.86 -22.20
CA ASP A 196 -25.76 -37.97 -23.39
C ASP A 196 -25.81 -36.48 -23.05
N SER A 197 -26.17 -36.15 -21.80
CA SER A 197 -26.18 -34.77 -21.31
C SER A 197 -26.12 -34.72 -19.78
N ILE A 198 -25.95 -33.52 -19.22
CA ILE A 198 -26.06 -33.25 -17.78
C ILE A 198 -27.52 -33.23 -17.25
N GLU A 199 -28.51 -33.50 -18.10
CA GLU A 199 -29.92 -33.55 -17.69
C GLU A 199 -30.12 -34.56 -16.55
N GLY A 200 -30.79 -34.14 -15.48
CA GLY A 200 -30.99 -34.96 -14.27
C GLY A 200 -29.80 -35.02 -13.30
N TYR A 201 -28.65 -34.45 -13.64
CA TYR A 201 -27.47 -34.36 -12.75
C TYR A 201 -27.36 -33.02 -12.01
N LEU A 202 -28.13 -32.01 -12.43
CA LEU A 202 -28.16 -30.71 -11.77
C LEU A 202 -29.13 -30.76 -10.59
N PHE A 203 -28.58 -30.74 -9.38
CA PHE A 203 -29.39 -30.79 -8.17
C PHE A 203 -30.25 -29.51 -8.03
N PRO A 204 -31.53 -29.64 -7.64
CA PRO A 204 -32.39 -28.48 -7.42
C PRO A 204 -32.07 -27.81 -6.09
N ASP A 205 -31.58 -26.58 -6.14
CA ASP A 205 -31.31 -25.75 -4.97
C ASP A 205 -31.23 -24.27 -5.36
N THR A 206 -30.99 -23.42 -4.36
CA THR A 206 -30.67 -22.02 -4.52
C THR A 206 -29.16 -21.79 -4.43
N TYR A 207 -28.57 -21.51 -5.58
CA TYR A 207 -27.14 -21.30 -5.74
C TYR A 207 -26.77 -19.82 -5.68
N ASN A 208 -25.58 -19.51 -5.16
CA ASN A 208 -25.04 -18.15 -5.15
C ASN A 208 -23.89 -18.06 -6.15
N PHE A 209 -24.12 -17.34 -7.25
CA PHE A 209 -23.12 -17.10 -8.29
C PHE A 209 -22.51 -15.71 -8.17
N HIS A 210 -21.31 -15.52 -8.70
CA HIS A 210 -20.74 -14.20 -8.92
C HIS A 210 -20.10 -14.16 -10.31
N ARG A 211 -20.10 -13.01 -10.98
CA ARG A 211 -19.62 -12.89 -12.38
C ARG A 211 -18.15 -13.22 -12.57
N SER A 212 -17.35 -13.10 -11.50
CA SER A 212 -15.93 -13.49 -11.55
C SER A 212 -15.72 -15.02 -11.46
N MET A 213 -16.77 -15.83 -11.30
CA MET A 213 -16.67 -17.27 -11.52
C MET A 213 -16.40 -17.49 -13.01
N SER A 214 -15.24 -18.03 -13.36
CA SER A 214 -14.92 -18.32 -14.75
C SER A 214 -15.87 -19.38 -15.30
N THR A 215 -16.56 -19.09 -16.39
CA THR A 215 -16.98 -20.13 -17.33
C THR A 215 -15.71 -20.64 -18.00
N ARG A 216 -15.43 -21.93 -17.84
CA ARG A 216 -14.22 -22.56 -18.37
C ARG A 216 -14.30 -22.71 -19.88
#